data_AF-A0A382Z1X8-F1
#
_entry.id   AF-A0A382Z1X8-F1
#
_cell.length_a   1.000
_cell.length_b   1.000
_cell.length_c   1.000
_cell.angle_alpha   90.00
_cell.angle_beta   90.00
_cell.angle_gamma   90.00
#
_symmetry.space_group_name_H-M   'P 1'
#
loop_
_entity.id
_entity.type
_entity.pdbx_description
1 polymer ?
#
loop_
_entity_poly.entity_id
_entity_poly.type
_entity_poly.pdbx_seq_one_letter_code
_entity_poly.pdbx_strand_id
1 'polypeptide(L)'
;MKKFILYILVVLSVIGVWAYPYLSDLRDQGLTLDIAYDYFFSGPDKPFDPKDAVNQLDYSKNASWAALPFMEDEADLFPKGEETIDQTQAEVDVFFVHPTGYLKGDHWTDPLEENSATKENTQWMMVNQASVFNGCCSIYAPHYRQASIYSYFGSDELREEVHAFVYQDVKTAFKYFIEKFSNGRPFILASHSQGTHH
;
A
#
# COMPACT_ATOMS: atom_id res chain seq x y z
N MET A 1 -13.33 36.04 34.46
CA MET A 1 -12.25 35.17 33.91
C MET A 1 -12.09 33.85 34.67
N LYS A 2 -11.76 33.82 35.97
CA LYS A 2 -11.55 32.55 36.71
C LYS A 2 -12.74 31.57 36.69
N LYS A 3 -13.97 32.07 36.85
CA LYS A 3 -15.19 31.24 36.80
C LYS A 3 -15.46 30.67 35.40
N PHE A 4 -15.17 31.44 34.35
CA PHE A 4 -15.33 31.02 32.96
C PHE A 4 -14.36 29.90 32.59
N ILE A 5 -13.10 30.02 33.01
CA ILE A 5 -12.08 28.96 32.84
C ILE A 5 -12.50 27.68 33.58
N LEU A 6 -13.05 27.81 34.79
CA LEU A 6 -13.57 26.67 35.55
C LEU A 6 -14.72 25.97 34.81
N TYR A 7 -15.66 26.71 34.22
CA TYR A 7 -16.74 26.12 33.44
C TYR A 7 -16.23 25.39 32.20
N ILE A 8 -15.25 25.94 31.49
CA ILE A 8 -14.63 25.26 30.33
C ILE A 8 -13.95 23.96 30.76
N LEU A 9 -13.18 23.99 31.86
CA LEU A 9 -12.50 22.79 32.36
C LEU A 9 -13.50 21.71 32.77
N VAL A 10 -14.60 22.10 33.43
CA VAL A 10 -15.67 21.17 33.80
C VAL A 10 -16.30 20.56 32.54
N VAL A 11 -16.66 21.37 31.54
CA VAL A 11 -17.24 20.87 30.29
C VAL A 11 -16.29 19.93 29.56
N LEU A 12 -15.01 20.29 29.42
CA LEU A 12 -14.00 19.44 28.79
C LEU A 12 -13.80 18.12 29.55
N SER A 13 -13.82 18.16 30.88
CA SER A 13 -13.70 16.95 31.70
C SER A 13 -14.92 16.03 31.57
N VAL A 14 -16.13 16.59 31.49
CA VAL A 14 -17.37 15.82 31.25
C VAL A 14 -17.36 15.18 29.86
N ILE A 15 -16.94 15.94 28.84
CA ILE A 15 -16.78 15.43 27.47
C ILE A 15 -15.72 14.32 27.43
N GLY A 16 -14.59 14.51 28.10
CA GLY A 16 -13.51 13.51 28.14
C GLY A 16 -13.94 12.21 28.80
N VAL A 17 -14.68 12.26 29.92
CA VAL A 17 -15.22 11.07 30.59
C VAL A 17 -16.25 10.36 29.74
N TRP A 18 -17.13 11.10 29.04
CA TRP A 18 -18.13 10.52 28.14
C TRP A 18 -17.52 9.91 26.88
N ALA A 19 -16.47 10.53 26.32
CA ALA A 19 -15.78 10.06 25.13
C ALA A 19 -14.78 8.92 25.42
N TYR A 20 -14.31 8.77 26.67
CA TYR A 20 -13.32 7.76 27.07
C TYR A 20 -13.62 6.32 26.60
N PRO A 21 -14.83 5.74 26.80
CA PRO A 21 -15.10 4.38 26.36
C PRO A 21 -15.04 4.22 24.82
N TYR A 22 -15.45 5.25 24.08
CA TYR A 22 -15.34 5.24 22.62
C TYR A 22 -13.88 5.36 22.17
N LEU A 23 -13.09 6.20 22.86
CA LEU A 23 -11.66 6.34 22.59
C LEU A 23 -10.87 5.08 22.96
N SER A 24 -11.27 4.34 24.00
CA SER A 24 -10.65 3.05 24.33
C SER A 24 -10.97 1.99 23.29
N ASP A 25 -12.22 1.89 22.84
CA ASP A 25 -12.60 0.93 21.79
C ASP A 25 -11.89 1.21 20.47
N LEU A 26 -11.78 2.50 20.10
CA LEU A 26 -11.04 2.93 18.92
C LEU A 26 -9.54 2.62 19.03
N ARG A 27 -8.94 2.83 20.21
CA ARG A 27 -7.55 2.47 20.49
C ARG A 27 -7.32 0.96 20.37
N ASP A 28 -8.24 0.15 20.88
CA ASP A 28 -8.16 -1.31 20.81
C ASP A 28 -8.34 -1.82 19.37
N GLN A 29 -9.01 -1.06 18.51
CA GLN A 29 -9.09 -1.26 17.06
C GLN A 29 -7.88 -0.69 16.29
N GLY A 30 -6.88 -0.14 16.99
CA GLY A 30 -5.66 0.39 16.40
C GLY A 30 -5.74 1.86 15.95
N LEU A 31 -6.83 2.57 16.23
CA LEU A 31 -6.96 4.00 15.93
C LEU A 31 -6.44 4.84 17.11
N THR A 32 -5.12 5.11 17.10
CA THR A 32 -4.47 5.96 18.09
C THR A 32 -4.80 7.45 17.88
N LEU A 33 -4.53 8.31 18.86
CA LEU A 33 -4.77 9.77 18.76
C LEU A 33 -3.99 10.41 17.61
N ASP A 34 -2.79 9.90 17.35
CA ASP A 34 -1.90 10.19 16.23
C ASP A 34 -2.51 9.76 14.90
N ILE A 35 -3.02 8.52 14.78
CA ILE A 35 -3.74 8.07 13.57
C ILE A 35 -5.00 8.90 13.35
N ALA A 36 -5.76 9.22 14.40
CA ALA A 36 -6.94 10.07 14.29
C ALA A 36 -6.56 11.50 13.88
N TYR A 37 -5.48 12.06 14.44
CA TYR A 37 -5.00 13.38 14.06
C TYR A 37 -4.56 13.42 12.59
N ASP A 38 -3.77 12.44 12.16
CA ASP A 38 -3.36 12.31 10.77
C ASP A 38 -4.58 12.15 9.85
N TYR A 39 -5.52 11.28 10.22
CA TYR A 39 -6.79 11.06 9.52
C TYR A 39 -7.62 12.34 9.34
N PHE A 40 -7.71 13.19 10.36
CA PHE A 40 -8.53 14.40 10.31
C PHE A 40 -7.79 15.65 9.80
N PHE A 41 -6.45 15.67 9.82
CA PHE A 41 -5.68 16.90 9.65
C PHE A 41 -4.42 16.79 8.77
N SER A 42 -4.17 15.67 8.08
CA SER A 42 -2.88 15.47 7.36
C SER A 42 -2.95 14.94 5.92
N GLY A 43 -4.09 15.00 5.23
CA GLY A 43 -4.11 14.74 3.78
C GLY A 43 -3.31 15.80 2.99
N PRO A 44 -2.88 15.52 1.75
CA PRO A 44 -2.04 16.46 1.00
C PRO A 44 -2.69 17.85 0.83
N ASP A 45 -1.93 18.90 1.14
CA ASP A 45 -2.43 20.29 1.21
C ASP A 45 -2.78 20.92 -0.15
N LYS A 46 -2.40 20.28 -1.25
CA LYS A 46 -2.60 20.77 -2.62
C LYS A 46 -3.49 19.81 -3.41
N PRO A 47 -4.26 20.30 -4.40
CA PRO A 47 -4.90 19.42 -5.37
C PRO A 47 -3.88 18.49 -6.03
N PHE A 48 -4.34 17.34 -6.51
CA PHE A 48 -3.51 16.43 -7.27
C PHE A 48 -3.01 17.12 -8.56
N ASP A 49 -1.69 17.06 -8.79
CA ASP A 49 -1.05 17.41 -10.06
C ASP A 49 -0.07 16.28 -10.43
N PRO A 50 -0.28 15.58 -11.56
CA PRO A 50 0.65 14.56 -12.07
C PRO A 50 2.11 15.01 -12.18
N LYS A 51 2.37 16.31 -12.28
CA LYS A 51 3.73 16.88 -12.38
C LYS A 51 4.49 16.89 -11.05
N ASP A 52 3.79 16.77 -9.93
CA ASP A 52 4.40 16.70 -8.61
C ASP A 52 4.93 15.30 -8.28
N ALA A 53 4.51 14.28 -9.04
CA ALA A 53 4.97 12.91 -8.87
C ALA A 53 6.41 12.72 -9.36
N VAL A 54 7.15 11.83 -8.69
CA VAL A 54 8.46 11.37 -9.16
C VAL A 54 8.34 10.62 -10.49
N ASN A 55 9.47 10.43 -11.18
CA ASN A 55 9.51 9.67 -12.43
C ASN A 55 9.01 8.23 -12.23
N GLN A 56 8.34 7.69 -13.26
CA GLN A 56 7.97 6.27 -13.29
C GLN A 56 9.21 5.38 -13.19
N LEU A 57 9.05 4.23 -12.51
CA LEU A 57 10.10 3.22 -12.42
C LEU A 57 10.43 2.61 -13.79
N ASP A 58 11.69 2.23 -13.94
CA ASP A 58 12.17 1.47 -15.10
C ASP A 58 12.03 -0.03 -14.81
N TYR A 59 10.97 -0.64 -15.30
CA TYR A 59 10.65 -2.07 -15.04
C TYR A 59 11.64 -3.06 -15.68
N SER A 60 12.62 -2.59 -16.45
CA SER A 60 13.75 -3.43 -16.86
C SER A 60 14.76 -3.71 -15.74
N LYS A 61 14.66 -2.99 -14.63
CA LYS A 61 15.53 -3.14 -13.46
C LYS A 61 14.84 -3.97 -12.39
N ASN A 62 15.57 -4.93 -11.81
CA ASN A 62 15.06 -5.74 -10.69
C ASN A 62 14.55 -4.89 -9.52
N ALA A 63 15.21 -3.77 -9.22
CA ALA A 63 14.81 -2.85 -8.14
C ALA A 63 13.41 -2.23 -8.29
N SER A 64 12.80 -2.31 -9.48
CA SER A 64 11.43 -1.85 -9.74
C SER A 64 10.37 -2.88 -9.34
N TRP A 65 10.78 -4.04 -8.82
CA TRP A 65 9.91 -5.15 -8.45
C TRP A 65 10.02 -5.41 -6.95
N ALA A 66 8.86 -5.57 -6.31
CA ALA A 66 8.75 -6.03 -4.93
C ALA A 66 9.02 -7.54 -4.81
N ALA A 67 8.70 -8.31 -5.86
CA ALA A 67 9.02 -9.73 -5.94
C ALA A 67 9.36 -10.17 -7.37
N LEU A 68 10.37 -11.02 -7.50
CA LEU A 68 10.76 -11.70 -8.75
C LEU A 68 11.18 -13.14 -8.45
N PRO A 69 10.89 -14.13 -9.33
CA PRO A 69 11.19 -15.54 -9.05
C PRO A 69 12.67 -15.91 -8.88
N PHE A 70 13.55 -14.98 -9.25
CA PHE A 70 15.00 -15.13 -9.25
C PHE A 70 15.70 -14.12 -8.31
N MET A 71 14.92 -13.46 -7.45
CA MET A 71 15.38 -12.59 -6.38
C MET A 71 15.06 -13.27 -5.05
N GLU A 72 15.88 -13.03 -4.02
CA GLU A 72 15.51 -13.36 -2.64
C GLU A 72 14.74 -12.18 -2.08
N ASP A 73 13.47 -12.38 -1.75
CA ASP A 73 12.57 -11.33 -1.28
C ASP A 73 11.53 -11.83 -0.26
N GLU A 74 10.78 -10.91 0.33
CA GLU A 74 9.80 -11.24 1.36
C GLU A 74 8.63 -12.10 0.87
N ALA A 75 8.39 -12.20 -0.44
CA ALA A 75 7.40 -13.14 -0.96
C ALA A 75 7.87 -14.59 -0.78
N ASP A 76 9.18 -14.87 -0.69
CA ASP A 76 9.73 -16.22 -0.49
C ASP A 76 9.52 -16.78 0.91
N LEU A 77 9.04 -15.99 1.86
CA LEU A 77 8.79 -16.46 3.22
C LEU A 77 7.56 -17.37 3.27
N PHE A 78 7.68 -18.53 3.91
CA PHE A 78 6.59 -19.47 4.11
C PHE A 78 6.59 -20.06 5.53
N PRO A 79 5.43 -20.54 6.03
CA PRO A 79 5.34 -21.13 7.36
C PRO A 79 6.21 -22.38 7.50
N LYS A 80 6.78 -22.57 8.70
CA LYS A 80 7.58 -23.76 9.00
C LYS A 80 6.75 -25.04 8.83
N GLY A 81 7.25 -25.96 8.02
CA GLY A 81 6.61 -27.25 7.76
C GLY A 81 5.83 -27.31 6.45
N GLU A 82 5.68 -26.18 5.76
CA GLU A 82 5.16 -26.14 4.39
C GLU A 82 6.28 -26.43 3.38
N GLU A 83 5.87 -26.92 2.21
CA GLU A 83 6.74 -27.13 1.06
C GLU A 83 6.51 -26.03 0.01
N THR A 84 7.59 -25.58 -0.62
CA THR A 84 7.55 -24.64 -1.74
C THR A 84 8.19 -25.27 -2.97
N ILE A 85 7.97 -24.65 -4.12
CA ILE A 85 8.62 -25.03 -5.37
C ILE A 85 9.79 -24.10 -5.68
N ASP A 86 10.68 -24.55 -6.56
CA ASP A 86 11.60 -23.63 -7.24
C ASP A 86 10.80 -22.75 -8.18
N GLN A 87 10.58 -21.49 -7.79
CA GLN A 87 9.80 -20.53 -8.57
C GLN A 87 10.38 -20.33 -9.97
N THR A 88 11.69 -20.48 -10.19
CA THR A 88 12.30 -20.33 -11.53
C THR A 88 11.88 -21.43 -12.50
N GLN A 89 11.40 -22.55 -11.97
CA GLN A 89 10.93 -23.72 -12.73
C GLN A 89 9.40 -23.85 -12.71
N ALA A 90 8.67 -22.89 -12.14
CA ALA A 90 7.22 -22.94 -12.09
C ALA A 90 6.60 -22.93 -13.49
N GLU A 91 5.53 -23.71 -13.67
CA GLU A 91 4.79 -23.80 -14.93
C GLU A 91 3.74 -22.68 -15.08
N VAL A 92 3.42 -21.97 -13.99
CA VAL A 92 2.42 -20.91 -13.92
C VAL A 92 3.05 -19.66 -13.30
N ASP A 93 2.74 -18.50 -13.87
CA ASP A 93 3.12 -17.21 -13.30
C ASP A 93 1.99 -16.63 -12.43
N VAL A 94 2.35 -15.81 -11.44
CA VAL A 94 1.40 -14.89 -10.81
C VAL A 94 1.92 -13.46 -10.93
N PHE A 95 1.09 -12.59 -11.50
CA PHE A 95 1.30 -11.15 -11.44
C PHE A 95 0.45 -10.61 -10.29
N PHE A 96 1.09 -10.22 -9.20
CA PHE A 96 0.43 -9.76 -7.98
C PHE A 96 0.52 -8.24 -7.83
N VAL A 97 -0.63 -7.57 -7.76
CA VAL A 97 -0.72 -6.13 -7.49
C VAL A 97 -1.04 -5.91 -6.02
N HIS A 98 -0.04 -5.44 -5.27
CA HIS A 98 -0.11 -5.31 -3.82
C HIS A 98 -1.05 -4.17 -3.37
N PRO A 99 -1.49 -4.14 -2.10
CA PRO A 99 -2.38 -3.10 -1.59
C PRO A 99 -1.61 -1.81 -1.26
N THR A 100 -2.30 -0.86 -0.62
CA THR A 100 -1.72 0.42 -0.19
C THR A 100 -0.72 0.26 0.95
N GLY A 101 0.56 0.39 0.64
CA GLY A 101 1.66 0.64 1.58
C GLY A 101 1.92 2.13 1.83
N TYR A 102 1.48 3.03 0.94
CA TYR A 102 1.67 4.47 1.11
C TYR A 102 0.60 5.10 2.01
N LEU A 103 0.87 5.07 3.31
CA LEU A 103 -0.05 5.50 4.37
C LEU A 103 0.22 6.94 4.85
N LYS A 104 0.89 7.78 4.04
CA LYS A 104 1.21 9.18 4.37
C LYS A 104 0.38 10.14 3.52
N GLY A 105 0.21 11.36 4.01
CA GLY A 105 -0.50 12.44 3.32
C GLY A 105 0.39 13.63 2.94
N ASP A 106 1.71 13.43 2.82
CA ASP A 106 2.63 14.46 2.33
C ASP A 106 2.59 14.62 0.80
N HIS A 107 2.23 13.58 0.05
CA HIS A 107 1.98 13.60 -1.39
C HIS A 107 0.76 12.74 -1.74
N TRP A 108 0.19 12.93 -2.94
CA TRP A 108 -0.90 12.08 -3.44
C TRP A 108 -0.40 10.72 -3.95
N THR A 109 0.87 10.63 -4.33
CA THR A 109 1.50 9.42 -4.86
C THR A 109 2.81 9.16 -4.14
N ASP A 110 3.13 7.91 -3.88
CA ASP A 110 4.37 7.49 -3.23
C ASP A 110 5.60 8.08 -3.97
N PRO A 111 6.49 8.82 -3.27
CA PRO A 111 7.72 9.34 -3.86
C PRO A 111 8.79 8.26 -4.12
N LEU A 112 8.51 6.98 -3.82
CA LEU A 112 9.39 5.83 -4.06
C LEU A 112 10.75 5.95 -3.34
N GLU A 113 10.72 6.47 -2.11
CA GLU A 113 11.90 6.54 -1.26
C GLU A 113 12.35 5.13 -0.84
N GLU A 114 13.62 4.81 -1.10
CA GLU A 114 14.18 3.47 -0.82
C GLU A 114 14.11 3.11 0.67
N ASN A 115 14.37 4.07 1.56
CA ASN A 115 14.31 3.88 3.01
C ASN A 115 13.04 4.52 3.58
N SER A 116 11.89 3.89 3.33
CA SER A 116 10.59 4.41 3.75
C SER A 116 9.71 3.35 4.40
N ALA A 117 8.80 3.80 5.27
CA ALA A 117 7.74 2.94 5.81
C ALA A 117 6.87 2.35 4.68
N THR A 118 6.73 3.04 3.54
CA THR A 118 6.00 2.51 2.38
C THR A 118 6.67 1.26 1.81
N LYS A 119 8.00 1.29 1.68
CA LYS A 119 8.80 0.13 1.24
C LYS A 119 8.66 -1.03 2.22
N GLU A 120 8.81 -0.75 3.52
CA GLU A 120 8.64 -1.76 4.59
C GLU A 120 7.22 -2.37 4.59
N ASN A 121 6.18 -1.54 4.47
CA ASN A 121 4.80 -2.01 4.37
C ASN A 121 4.62 -2.95 3.17
N THR A 122 5.21 -2.60 2.03
CA THR A 122 5.14 -3.42 0.81
C THR A 122 5.82 -4.77 1.01
N GLN A 123 6.97 -4.81 1.69
CA GLN A 123 7.66 -6.06 2.06
C GLN A 123 6.77 -6.95 2.92
N TRP A 124 6.15 -6.41 3.98
CA TRP A 124 5.22 -7.18 4.81
C TRP A 124 3.97 -7.66 4.05
N MET A 125 3.53 -6.92 3.03
CA MET A 125 2.43 -7.37 2.16
C MET A 125 2.86 -8.55 1.28
N MET A 126 4.12 -8.61 0.86
CA MET A 126 4.64 -9.78 0.14
C MET A 126 4.58 -11.02 1.02
N VAL A 127 5.05 -10.93 2.27
CA VAL A 127 4.98 -12.02 3.25
C VAL A 127 3.56 -12.51 3.49
N ASN A 128 2.60 -11.59 3.63
CA ASN A 128 1.26 -11.93 4.11
C ASN A 128 0.25 -12.23 2.99
N GLN A 129 0.55 -11.86 1.73
CA GLN A 129 -0.44 -11.88 0.64
C GLN A 129 0.10 -12.52 -0.63
N ALA A 130 1.34 -12.23 -1.03
CA ALA A 130 1.92 -12.82 -2.23
C ALA A 130 2.48 -14.23 -1.97
N SER A 131 3.06 -14.47 -0.79
CA SER A 131 3.73 -15.73 -0.43
C SER A 131 2.85 -17.00 -0.53
N VAL A 132 1.53 -16.85 -0.52
CA VAL A 132 0.58 -17.97 -0.73
C VAL A 132 0.82 -18.70 -2.06
N PHE A 133 1.45 -18.03 -3.04
CA PHE A 133 1.73 -18.59 -4.36
C PHE A 133 3.07 -19.36 -4.43
N ASN A 134 3.89 -19.37 -3.37
CA ASN A 134 5.18 -20.07 -3.33
C ASN A 134 5.09 -21.59 -3.58
N GLY A 135 3.91 -22.18 -3.37
CA GLY A 135 3.66 -23.60 -3.59
C GLY A 135 3.34 -23.97 -5.05
N CYS A 136 3.12 -23.00 -5.94
CA CYS A 136 2.63 -23.27 -7.30
C CYS A 136 3.28 -22.47 -8.42
N CYS A 137 3.81 -21.28 -8.12
CA CYS A 137 3.87 -20.24 -9.12
C CYS A 137 5.15 -19.39 -9.04
N SER A 138 5.57 -18.85 -10.18
CA SER A 138 6.56 -17.78 -10.27
C SER A 138 5.91 -16.45 -9.88
N ILE A 139 6.34 -15.81 -8.78
CA ILE A 139 5.76 -14.56 -8.29
C ILE A 139 6.42 -13.34 -8.93
N TYR A 140 5.60 -12.48 -9.55
CA TYR A 140 5.99 -11.18 -10.07
C TYR A 140 5.12 -10.11 -9.43
N ALA A 141 5.71 -9.22 -8.63
CA ALA A 141 5.01 -8.09 -8.03
C ALA A 141 5.78 -6.79 -8.27
N PRO A 142 5.21 -5.79 -8.95
CA PRO A 142 5.91 -4.53 -9.20
C PRO A 142 5.85 -3.61 -7.98
N HIS A 143 6.89 -2.80 -7.77
CA HIS A 143 6.70 -1.52 -7.10
C HIS A 143 6.03 -0.55 -8.06
N TYR A 144 5.23 0.37 -7.54
CA TYR A 144 4.60 1.43 -8.31
C TYR A 144 4.38 2.66 -7.43
N ARG A 145 4.19 3.84 -8.05
CA ARG A 145 3.91 5.09 -7.33
C ARG A 145 2.54 5.03 -6.67
N GLN A 146 2.40 4.28 -5.58
CA GLN A 146 1.12 3.96 -4.94
C GLN A 146 0.30 5.22 -4.65
N ALA A 147 -1.02 5.14 -4.81
CA ALA A 147 -1.88 6.24 -4.37
C ALA A 147 -1.86 6.33 -2.85
N SER A 148 -1.75 7.53 -2.31
CA SER A 148 -1.85 7.79 -0.87
C SER A 148 -3.16 7.24 -0.33
N ILE A 149 -3.13 6.67 0.88
CA ILE A 149 -4.35 6.26 1.60
C ILE A 149 -5.39 7.39 1.68
N TYR A 150 -4.96 8.65 1.66
CA TYR A 150 -5.84 9.82 1.70
C TYR A 150 -6.69 9.99 0.44
N SER A 151 -6.35 9.37 -0.69
CA SER A 151 -7.21 9.37 -1.89
C SER A 151 -8.59 8.77 -1.59
N TYR A 152 -8.67 7.82 -0.65
CA TYR A 152 -9.92 7.17 -0.24
C TYR A 152 -10.82 8.03 0.64
N PHE A 153 -10.27 9.10 1.24
CA PHE A 153 -11.02 10.05 2.05
C PHE A 153 -11.40 11.32 1.27
N GLY A 154 -10.91 11.45 0.04
CA GLY A 154 -11.25 12.52 -0.89
C GLY A 154 -12.60 12.33 -1.58
N SER A 155 -12.89 13.16 -2.59
CA SER A 155 -14.04 12.93 -3.46
C SER A 155 -13.81 11.73 -4.38
N ASP A 156 -14.88 11.16 -4.93
CA ASP A 156 -14.77 10.06 -5.88
C ASP A 156 -13.96 10.46 -7.12
N GLU A 157 -14.10 11.71 -7.58
CA GLU A 157 -13.34 12.24 -8.72
C GLU A 157 -11.84 12.33 -8.42
N LEU A 158 -11.47 12.83 -7.23
CA LEU A 158 -10.06 12.89 -6.82
C LEU A 158 -9.46 11.47 -6.73
N ARG A 159 -10.21 10.54 -6.13
CA ARG A 159 -9.78 9.15 -6.04
C ARG A 159 -9.59 8.55 -7.42
N GLU A 160 -10.55 8.73 -8.33
CA GLU A 160 -10.43 8.23 -9.71
C GLU A 160 -9.21 8.83 -10.43
N GLU A 161 -8.98 10.13 -10.28
CA GLU A 161 -7.87 10.84 -10.92
C GLU A 161 -6.50 10.32 -10.44
N VAL A 162 -6.30 10.22 -9.12
CA VAL A 162 -5.05 9.71 -8.54
C VAL A 162 -4.85 8.24 -8.92
N HIS A 163 -5.90 7.41 -8.81
CA HIS A 163 -5.79 5.99 -9.11
C HIS A 163 -5.54 5.72 -10.62
N ALA A 164 -6.11 6.54 -11.51
CA ALA A 164 -5.85 6.46 -12.94
C ALA A 164 -4.39 6.81 -13.29
N PHE A 165 -3.77 7.72 -12.54
CA PHE A 165 -2.36 8.06 -12.71
C PHE A 165 -1.46 6.90 -12.28
N VAL A 166 -1.65 6.36 -11.07
CA VAL A 166 -0.77 5.29 -10.54
C VAL A 166 -0.98 3.96 -11.26
N TYR A 167 -2.16 3.74 -11.86
CA TYR A 167 -2.43 2.61 -12.77
C TYR A 167 -1.45 2.54 -13.94
N GLN A 168 -0.91 3.68 -14.40
CA GLN A 168 0.06 3.68 -15.51
C GLN A 168 1.31 2.85 -15.19
N ASP A 169 1.72 2.81 -13.93
CA ASP A 169 2.87 2.05 -13.44
C ASP A 169 2.57 0.56 -13.48
N VAL A 170 1.44 0.14 -12.92
CA VAL A 170 0.97 -1.25 -12.96
C VAL A 170 0.81 -1.73 -14.40
N LYS A 171 0.26 -0.90 -15.29
CA LYS A 171 0.13 -1.20 -16.72
C LYS A 171 1.48 -1.37 -17.41
N THR A 172 2.45 -0.49 -17.14
CA THR A 172 3.80 -0.60 -17.71
C THR A 172 4.51 -1.84 -17.18
N ALA A 173 4.42 -2.13 -15.88
CA ALA A 173 4.95 -3.34 -15.28
C ALA A 173 4.36 -4.61 -15.88
N PHE A 174 3.03 -4.66 -16.01
CA PHE A 174 2.33 -5.81 -16.57
C PHE A 174 2.73 -6.06 -18.03
N LYS A 175 2.86 -5.01 -18.84
CA LYS A 175 3.39 -5.13 -20.21
C LYS A 175 4.79 -5.71 -20.21
N TYR A 176 5.67 -5.23 -19.33
CA TYR A 176 7.03 -5.75 -19.22
C TYR A 176 7.03 -7.23 -18.81
N PHE A 177 6.21 -7.60 -17.82
CA PHE A 177 6.02 -8.98 -17.40
C PHE A 177 5.60 -9.87 -18.59
N ILE A 178 4.58 -9.50 -19.34
CA ILE A 178 4.11 -10.28 -20.50
C ILE A 178 5.20 -10.38 -21.58
N GLU A 179 5.88 -9.28 -21.89
CA GLU A 179 6.85 -9.22 -23.00
C GLU A 179 8.19 -9.87 -22.68
N LYS A 180 8.60 -9.92 -21.40
CA LYS A 180 9.97 -10.29 -21.00
C LYS A 180 10.05 -11.45 -20.03
N PHE A 181 9.04 -11.67 -19.20
CA PHE A 181 9.10 -12.68 -18.14
C PHE A 181 8.19 -13.86 -18.42
N SER A 182 6.92 -13.62 -18.77
CA SER A 182 5.93 -14.68 -18.85
C SER A 182 6.24 -15.71 -19.95
N ASN A 183 6.89 -15.28 -21.05
CA ASN A 183 7.26 -16.15 -22.17
C ASN A 183 6.09 -17.00 -22.73
N GLY A 184 4.86 -16.51 -22.58
CA GLY A 184 3.64 -17.20 -23.01
C GLY A 184 3.13 -18.29 -22.06
N ARG A 185 3.65 -18.39 -20.84
CA ARG A 185 3.11 -19.29 -19.79
C ARG A 185 1.69 -18.87 -19.37
N PRO A 186 0.86 -19.82 -18.89
CA PRO A 186 -0.36 -19.45 -18.19
C PRO A 186 -0.02 -18.60 -16.97
N PHE A 187 -0.86 -17.59 -16.68
CA PHE A 187 -0.66 -16.71 -15.55
C PHE A 187 -1.95 -16.45 -14.77
N ILE A 188 -1.78 -16.14 -13.49
CA ILE A 188 -2.80 -15.65 -12.59
C ILE A 188 -2.59 -14.14 -12.42
N LEU A 189 -3.68 -13.37 -12.53
CA LEU A 189 -3.69 -11.98 -12.07
C LEU A 189 -4.36 -11.96 -10.69
N ALA A 190 -3.61 -11.53 -9.68
CA ALA A 190 -4.08 -11.45 -8.30
C ALA A 190 -3.83 -10.05 -7.74
N SER A 191 -4.71 -9.59 -6.86
CA SER A 191 -4.55 -8.27 -6.23
C SER A 191 -5.33 -8.16 -4.93
N HIS A 192 -5.03 -7.13 -4.15
CA HIS A 192 -5.72 -6.83 -2.89
C HIS A 192 -5.85 -5.32 -2.67
N SER A 193 -6.96 -4.90 -2.03
CA SER A 193 -7.27 -3.50 -1.71
C SER A 193 -7.00 -2.55 -2.89
N GLN A 194 -6.07 -1.60 -2.78
CA GLN A 194 -5.75 -0.68 -3.87
C GLN A 194 -5.36 -1.36 -5.17
N GLY A 195 -4.65 -2.49 -5.12
CA GLY A 195 -4.29 -3.25 -6.30
C GLY A 195 -5.50 -3.77 -7.10
N THR A 196 -6.70 -3.85 -6.48
CA THR A 196 -7.93 -4.27 -7.17
C THR A 196 -8.58 -3.17 -8.00
N HIS A 197 -8.13 -1.92 -7.87
CA HIS A 197 -8.55 -0.81 -8.74
C HIS A 197 -7.80 -0.76 -10.08
N HIS A 198 -6.83 -1.65 -10.30
CA HIS A 198 -5.93 -1.67 -11.45
C HIS A 198 -6.21 -2.90 -12.32
#